data_AF-A0A1V1UYR8-F1
#
_entry.id   AF-A0A1V1UYR8-F1
#
_cell.length_a   1.000
_cell.length_b   1.000
_cell.length_c   1.000
_cell.angle_alpha   90.00
_cell.angle_beta   90.00
_cell.angle_gamma   90.00
#
_symmetry.space_group_name_H-M   'P 1'
#
loop_
_entity.id
_entity.type
_entity.pdbx_description
1 polymer ?
#
loop_
_entity_poly.entity_id
_entity_poly.type
_entity_poly.pdbx_seq_one_letter_code
_entity_poly.pdbx_strand_id
1 'polypeptide(L)'
;MTMIGAIALLLFCQLAGEVIHRLTGLPLPGAVIGLMLLLAWLALVPKERPTLTAVTGWLTAHLSIMFVPAAVGLIDEGGPLSRYGVGILAATAVSTLLTMVVTAVVFRWAVKRFGPPEPQPEAVEEAAS
;
A
#
# COMPACT_ATOMS: atom_id res chain seq x y z
N MET A 1 -13.66 9.79 18.54
CA MET A 1 -14.17 9.93 17.17
C MET A 1 -15.21 8.85 16.93
N THR A 2 -16.31 9.14 16.23
CA THR A 2 -17.32 8.13 15.87
C THR A 2 -16.88 7.36 14.61
N MET A 3 -17.50 6.21 14.32
CA MET A 3 -17.22 5.44 13.09
C MET A 3 -17.44 6.28 11.82
N ILE A 4 -18.51 7.07 11.79
CA ILE A 4 -18.80 8.01 10.69
C ILE A 4 -17.71 9.07 10.59
N GLY A 5 -17.24 9.61 11.73
CA GLY A 5 -16.14 10.58 11.75
C GLY A 5 -14.85 10.03 11.17
N ALA A 6 -14.53 8.75 11.44
CA ALA A 6 -13.37 8.08 10.88
C ALA A 6 -13.50 7.90 9.36
N ILE A 7 -14.65 7.44 8.87
CA ILE A 7 -14.91 7.30 7.43
C ILE A 7 -14.86 8.67 6.73
N ALA A 8 -15.47 9.69 7.33
CA ALA A 8 -15.44 11.05 6.81
C ALA A 8 -14.01 11.60 6.72
N LEU A 9 -13.17 11.33 7.73
CA LEU A 9 -11.77 11.70 7.70
C LEU A 9 -11.01 10.98 6.58
N LEU A 10 -11.22 9.67 6.41
CA LEU A 10 -10.61 8.89 5.31
C LEU A 10 -10.98 9.48 3.95
N LEU A 11 -12.27 9.74 3.72
CA LEU A 11 -12.78 10.32 2.48
C LEU A 11 -12.30 11.77 2.29
N PHE A 12 -12.21 12.55 3.36
CA PHE A 12 -11.68 13.91 3.31
C PHE A 12 -10.21 13.92 2.90
N CYS A 13 -9.37 13.09 3.53
CA CYS A 13 -7.96 12.96 3.15
C CYS A 13 -7.81 12.48 1.70
N GLN A 14 -8.61 11.50 1.27
CA GLN A 14 -8.64 11.01 -0.10
C GLN A 14 -9.00 12.11 -1.10
N LEU A 15 -10.07 12.87 -0.83
CA LEU A 15 -10.53 13.95 -1.69
C LEU A 15 -9.51 15.10 -1.72
N ALA A 16 -8.93 15.47 -0.58
CA ALA A 16 -7.88 16.47 -0.50
C ALA A 16 -6.65 16.06 -1.32
N GLY A 17 -6.23 14.79 -1.23
CA GLY A 17 -5.14 14.24 -2.04
C GLY A 17 -5.43 14.30 -3.54
N GLU A 18 -6.65 13.99 -3.95
CA GLU A 18 -7.10 14.11 -5.35
C GLU A 18 -7.11 15.56 -5.85
N VAL A 19 -7.60 16.50 -5.04
CA VAL A 19 -7.57 17.93 -5.35
C VAL A 19 -6.13 18.41 -5.51
N ILE A 20 -5.23 18.02 -4.60
CA ILE A 20 -3.80 18.35 -4.70
C ILE A 20 -3.19 17.78 -5.98
N HIS A 21 -3.44 16.50 -6.29
CA HIS A 21 -2.95 15.88 -7.52
C HIS A 21 -3.39 16.66 -8.76
N ARG A 22 -4.68 17.02 -8.86
CA ARG A 22 -5.22 17.77 -10.00
C ARG A 22 -4.67 19.18 -10.12
N LEU A 23 -4.39 19.87 -9.00
CA LEU A 23 -3.86 21.23 -9.01
C LEU A 23 -2.36 21.29 -9.28
N THR A 24 -1.60 20.32 -8.75
CA THR A 24 -0.13 20.32 -8.83
C THR A 24 0.41 19.56 -10.03
N GLY A 25 -0.36 18.64 -10.61
CA GLY A 25 0.09 17.77 -11.69
C GLY A 25 1.17 16.77 -11.26
N LEU A 26 1.31 16.50 -9.96
CA LEU A 26 2.30 15.55 -9.45
C LEU A 26 2.09 14.15 -10.06
N PRO A 27 3.15 13.39 -10.37
CA PRO A 27 3.05 12.05 -10.95
C PRO A 27 2.55 10.98 -9.95
N LEU A 28 2.14 11.38 -8.74
CA LEU A 28 1.59 10.50 -7.73
C LEU A 28 0.06 10.49 -7.81
N PRO A 29 -0.59 9.32 -7.76
CA PRO A 29 -2.04 9.23 -7.68
C PRO A 29 -2.57 9.98 -6.44
N GLY A 30 -3.72 10.64 -6.57
CA GLY A 30 -4.36 11.37 -5.48
C GLY A 30 -4.56 10.54 -4.21
N ALA A 31 -4.82 9.24 -4.35
CA ALA A 31 -4.94 8.31 -3.23
C ALA A 31 -3.67 8.17 -2.38
N VAL A 32 -2.49 8.17 -3.02
CA VAL A 32 -1.20 8.08 -2.32
C VAL A 32 -0.94 9.37 -1.54
N ILE A 33 -1.28 10.52 -2.14
CA ILE A 33 -1.19 11.83 -1.46
C ILE A 33 -2.15 11.87 -0.25
N GLY A 34 -3.38 11.40 -0.42
CA GLY A 34 -4.36 11.29 0.67
C GLY A 34 -3.88 10.42 1.82
N LEU A 35 -3.20 9.31 1.53
CA LEU A 35 -2.55 8.46 2.54
C LEU A 35 -1.47 9.22 3.32
N MET A 36 -0.64 10.03 2.63
CA MET A 36 0.37 10.85 3.28
C MET A 36 -0.25 11.93 4.19
N LEU A 37 -1.36 12.54 3.77
CA LEU A 37 -2.12 13.48 4.60
C LEU A 37 -2.69 12.81 5.85
N LEU A 38 -3.28 11.62 5.69
CA LEU A 38 -3.80 10.83 6.80
C LEU A 38 -2.68 10.43 7.78
N LEU A 39 -1.51 10.05 7.26
CA LEU A 39 -0.34 9.74 8.08
C LEU A 39 0.12 10.96 8.89
N ALA A 40 0.21 12.13 8.26
CA ALA A 40 0.54 13.38 8.94
C ALA A 40 -0.50 13.72 10.02
N TRP A 41 -1.80 13.55 9.72
CA TRP A 41 -2.87 13.73 10.70
C TRP A 41 -2.71 12.78 11.91
N LEU A 42 -2.41 11.51 11.68
CA LEU A 42 -2.25 10.52 12.74
C LEU A 42 -0.99 10.73 13.60
N ALA A 43 0.02 11.37 13.03
CA ALA A 43 1.19 11.83 13.76
C ALA A 43 0.84 12.98 14.72
N LEU A 44 -0.03 13.91 14.29
CA LEU A 44 -0.48 15.06 15.08
C LEU A 44 -1.58 14.71 16.10
N VAL A 45 -2.43 13.72 15.79
CA VAL A 45 -3.62 13.39 16.59
C VAL A 45 -3.66 11.89 16.94
N PRO A 46 -2.81 11.41 17.88
CA PRO A 46 -2.71 9.98 18.20
C PRO A 46 -3.99 9.38 18.80
N LYS A 47 -4.83 10.20 19.44
CA LYS A 47 -6.09 9.77 20.08
C LYS A 47 -7.08 9.13 19.10
N GLU A 48 -6.94 9.37 17.79
CA GLU A 48 -7.85 8.87 16.75
C GLU A 48 -7.46 7.50 16.20
N ARG A 49 -6.26 7.00 16.54
CA ARG A 49 -5.73 5.70 16.11
C ARG A 49 -6.67 4.53 16.34
N PRO A 50 -7.27 4.33 17.53
CA PRO A 50 -8.05 3.12 17.80
C PRO A 50 -9.29 3.00 16.90
N THR A 51 -10.02 4.11 16.73
CA THR A 51 -11.21 4.15 15.87
C THR A 51 -10.83 3.99 14.40
N LEU A 52 -9.76 4.65 13.94
CA LEU A 52 -9.27 4.51 12.57
C LEU A 52 -8.85 3.07 12.27
N THR A 53 -8.09 2.43 13.16
CA THR A 53 -7.67 1.02 13.01
C THR A 53 -8.87 0.08 12.89
N ALA A 54 -9.92 0.29 13.68
CA ALA A 54 -11.13 -0.54 13.58
C ALA A 54 -11.83 -0.37 12.22
N VAL A 55 -12.01 0.87 11.76
CA VAL A 55 -12.68 1.17 10.47
C VAL A 55 -11.84 0.71 9.28
N THR A 56 -10.55 1.05 9.25
CA THR A 56 -9.65 0.65 8.16
C THR A 56 -9.42 -0.84 8.15
N GLY A 57 -9.36 -1.51 9.31
CA GLY A 57 -9.30 -2.96 9.40
C GLY A 57 -10.54 -3.62 8.78
N TRP A 58 -11.74 -3.12 9.12
CA TRP A 58 -12.98 -3.61 8.51
C TRP A 58 -13.03 -3.37 7.00
N LEU A 59 -12.65 -2.17 6.53
CA LEU A 59 -12.62 -1.82 5.12
C LEU A 59 -11.58 -2.67 4.35
N THR A 60 -10.42 -2.90 4.96
CA THR A 60 -9.33 -3.70 4.39
C THR A 60 -9.75 -5.17 4.23
N ALA A 61 -10.46 -5.72 5.22
CA ALA A 61 -11.02 -7.06 5.17
C ALA A 61 -12.07 -7.25 4.05
N HIS A 62 -12.68 -6.16 3.59
CA HIS A 62 -13.70 -6.16 2.54
C HIS A 62 -13.26 -5.42 1.27
N LEU A 63 -11.96 -5.27 0.99
CA LEU A 63 -11.49 -4.54 -0.21
C LEU A 63 -12.02 -5.12 -1.51
N SER A 64 -12.32 -6.42 -1.58
CA SER A 64 -12.91 -7.04 -2.75
C SER A 64 -14.17 -6.31 -3.25
N ILE A 65 -15.04 -5.83 -2.35
CA ILE A 65 -16.24 -5.05 -2.76
C ILE A 65 -15.88 -3.64 -3.23
N MET A 66 -14.80 -3.05 -2.71
CA MET A 66 -14.30 -1.74 -3.14
C MET A 66 -13.62 -1.78 -4.51
N PHE A 67 -13.17 -2.96 -4.96
CA PHE A 67 -12.64 -3.14 -6.32
C PHE A 67 -13.72 -3.34 -7.38
N VAL A 68 -14.96 -3.68 -6.99
CA VAL A 68 -16.06 -3.86 -7.96
C VAL A 68 -16.30 -2.59 -8.79
N PRO A 69 -16.43 -1.38 -8.21
CA PRO A 69 -16.59 -0.16 -8.99
C PRO A 69 -15.44 0.08 -9.98
N ALA A 70 -14.20 -0.17 -9.56
CA ALA A 70 -13.03 -0.02 -10.42
C ALA A 70 -13.03 -1.05 -11.58
N ALA A 71 -13.44 -2.28 -11.30
CA ALA A 71 -13.55 -3.33 -12.30
C ALA A 71 -14.67 -3.06 -13.32
N VAL A 72 -15.83 -2.57 -12.87
CA VAL A 72 -16.94 -2.21 -13.77
C VAL A 72 -16.54 -1.08 -14.72
N GLY A 73 -15.83 -0.05 -14.22
CA GLY A 73 -15.32 1.02 -15.08
C GLY A 73 -14.31 0.53 -16.14
N LEU A 74 -13.60 -0.58 -15.88
CA LEU A 74 -12.71 -1.18 -16.86
C LEU A 74 -13.47 -1.92 -17.99
N ILE A 75 -14.68 -2.43 -17.71
CA ILE A 75 -15.52 -3.11 -18.71
C ILE A 75 -16.00 -2.11 -19.78
N ASP A 76 -16.23 -0.86 -19.42
CA ASP A 76 -16.59 0.21 -20.37
C ASP A 76 -15.50 0.42 -21.44
N GLU A 77 -14.23 0.13 -21.12
CA GLU A 77 -13.08 0.13 -22.03
C GLU A 77 -12.88 -1.25 -22.72
N GLY A 78 -13.98 -1.95 -23.02
CA GLY A 78 -13.97 -3.35 -23.47
C GLY A 78 -13.23 -3.62 -24.79
N GLY A 79 -13.19 -2.65 -25.73
CA GLY A 79 -12.55 -2.82 -27.03
C GLY A 79 -11.03 -2.98 -26.97
N PRO A 80 -10.29 -2.04 -26.36
CA PRO A 80 -8.85 -2.18 -26.09
C PRO A 80 -8.55 -3.41 -25.22
N LEU A 81 -9.39 -3.68 -24.22
CA LEU A 81 -9.19 -4.78 -23.30
C LEU A 81 -9.33 -6.14 -23.97
N SER A 82 -10.26 -6.32 -24.91
CA SER A 82 -10.37 -7.58 -25.66
C SER A 82 -9.19 -7.80 -26.62
N ARG A 83 -8.60 -6.72 -27.15
CA ARG A 83 -7.47 -6.79 -28.08
C ARG A 83 -6.13 -7.02 -27.38
N TYR A 84 -5.92 -6.42 -26.22
CA TYR A 84 -4.63 -6.43 -25.52
C TYR A 84 -4.65 -7.14 -24.17
N GLY A 85 -5.81 -7.65 -23.72
CA GLY A 85 -5.99 -8.20 -22.37
C GLY A 85 -5.01 -9.33 -22.02
N VAL A 86 -4.77 -10.26 -22.94
CA VAL A 86 -3.76 -11.32 -22.74
C VAL A 86 -2.36 -10.74 -22.60
N GLY A 87 -2.03 -9.72 -23.39
CA GLY A 87 -0.75 -9.01 -23.32
C GLY A 87 -0.58 -8.26 -22.00
N ILE A 88 -1.62 -7.58 -21.52
CA ILE A 88 -1.63 -6.88 -20.23
C ILE A 88 -1.45 -7.89 -19.09
N LEU A 89 -2.21 -8.98 -19.08
CA LEU A 89 -2.09 -10.03 -18.07
C LEU A 89 -0.67 -10.62 -18.03
N ALA A 90 -0.12 -10.98 -19.18
CA ALA A 90 1.23 -11.51 -19.28
C ALA A 90 2.27 -10.48 -18.82
N ALA A 91 2.18 -9.23 -19.29
CA ALA A 91 3.10 -8.17 -18.92
C ALA A 91 3.07 -7.90 -17.41
N THR A 92 1.90 -7.75 -16.81
CA THR A 92 1.74 -7.50 -15.36
C THR A 92 2.20 -8.70 -14.52
N ALA A 93 1.86 -9.93 -14.91
CA ALA A 93 2.27 -11.12 -14.17
C ALA A 93 3.80 -11.31 -14.21
N VAL A 94 4.39 -11.24 -15.40
CA VAL A 94 5.84 -11.38 -15.58
C VAL A 94 6.59 -10.25 -14.90
N SER A 95 6.14 -8.99 -15.05
CA SER A 95 6.80 -7.86 -14.40
C SER A 95 6.73 -7.97 -12.87
N THR A 96 5.59 -8.38 -12.31
CA THR A 96 5.41 -8.52 -10.85
C THR A 96 6.33 -9.60 -10.29
N LEU A 97 6.36 -10.77 -10.92
CA LEU A 97 7.24 -11.86 -10.52
C LEU A 97 8.71 -11.47 -10.65
N LEU A 98 9.07 -10.82 -11.76
CA LEU A 98 10.43 -10.35 -11.99
C LEU A 98 10.84 -9.31 -10.93
N THR A 99 9.98 -8.33 -10.64
CA THR A 99 10.23 -7.35 -9.57
C THR A 99 10.44 -8.04 -8.22
N MET A 100 9.60 -8.99 -7.84
CA MET A 100 9.77 -9.73 -6.57
C MET A 100 11.11 -10.49 -6.52
N VAL A 101 11.48 -11.18 -7.60
CA VAL A 101 12.76 -11.92 -7.67
C VAL A 101 13.94 -10.96 -7.56
N VAL A 102 13.93 -9.87 -8.34
CA VAL A 102 15.00 -8.88 -8.32
C VAL A 102 15.11 -8.24 -6.93
N THR A 103 13.99 -7.81 -6.33
CA THR A 103 13.98 -7.26 -4.97
C THR A 103 14.54 -8.25 -3.96
N ALA A 104 14.16 -9.53 -4.02
CA ALA A 104 14.68 -10.56 -3.12
C ALA A 104 16.18 -10.80 -3.29
N VAL A 105 16.68 -10.86 -4.53
CA VAL A 105 18.12 -11.04 -4.82
C VAL A 105 18.92 -9.84 -4.36
N VAL A 106 18.48 -8.63 -4.68
CA VAL A 106 19.13 -7.37 -4.27
C VAL A 106 19.15 -7.24 -2.76
N PHE A 107 18.04 -7.55 -2.08
CA PHE A 107 17.96 -7.53 -0.62
C PHE A 107 18.93 -8.53 0.01
N ARG A 108 18.97 -9.79 -0.48
CA ARG A 108 19.92 -10.80 -0.01
C ARG A 108 21.37 -10.38 -0.25
N TRP A 109 21.65 -9.77 -1.39
CA TRP A 109 22.97 -9.26 -1.71
C TRP A 109 23.36 -8.10 -0.78
N ALA A 110 22.45 -7.16 -0.51
CA ALA A 110 22.67 -6.04 0.40
C ALA A 110 22.94 -6.52 1.82
N VAL A 111 22.16 -7.48 2.34
CA VAL A 111 22.37 -8.08 3.66
C VAL A 111 23.72 -8.82 3.73
N LYS A 112 24.13 -9.54 2.69
CA LYS A 112 25.46 -10.18 2.67
C LYS A 112 26.62 -9.18 2.67
N ARG A 113 26.42 -7.98 2.13
CA ARG A 113 27.48 -6.98 1.95
C ARG A 113 27.54 -5.94 3.07
N PHE A 114 26.40 -5.65 3.70
CA PHE A 114 26.22 -4.61 4.72
C PHE A 114 25.56 -5.12 6.00
N GLY A 115 25.34 -6.44 6.11
CA GLY A 115 24.74 -7.03 7.29
C GLY A 115 25.64 -6.83 8.51
N PRO A 116 25.08 -6.50 9.69
CA PRO A 116 25.84 -6.54 10.93
C PRO A 116 26.38 -7.96 11.17
N PRO A 117 27.53 -8.12 11.86
CA PRO A 117 28.08 -9.44 12.15
C PRO A 117 27.02 -10.31 12.82
N GLU A 118 26.85 -11.55 12.34
CA GLU A 118 25.92 -12.51 12.93
C GLU A 118 26.17 -12.59 14.44
N PRO A 119 25.11 -12.56 15.28
CA PRO A 119 25.26 -12.88 16.68
C PRO A 119 25.80 -14.32 16.76
N GLN A 120 27.00 -14.47 17.31
CA GLN A 120 27.64 -15.78 17.48
C GLN A 120 26.77 -16.63 18.41
N PRO A 121 26.48 -17.91 18.07
CA PRO A 121 25.67 -18.80 18.89
C PRO A 121 26.22 -19.05 20.31
N GLU A 122 27.50 -18.75 20.56
CA GLU A 122 28.20 -19.08 21.81
C GLU A 122 27.71 -18.26 23.03
N ALA A 123 27.14 -17.07 22.84
CA ALA A 123 26.68 -16.22 23.95
C ALA A 123 25.39 -16.70 24.65
N VAL A 124 24.68 -17.68 24.06
CA VAL A 124 23.46 -18.25 24.67
C VAL A 124 23.79 -19.49 25.53
N GLU A 125 24.89 -20.19 25.24
CA GLU A 125 25.31 -21.39 25.98
C GLU A 125 26.05 -21.03 27.28
N GLU A 126 26.89 -19.98 27.28
CA GLU A 126 27.70 -19.56 28.45
C GLU A 126 26.87 -18.83 29.52
N ALA A 127 25.73 -18.24 29.16
CA ALA A 127 24.79 -17.62 30.11
C ALA A 127 23.84 -18.64 30.77
N ALA A 128 23.84 -19.89 30.30
CA ALA A 128 23.04 -20.99 30.83
C ALA A 128 23.86 -22.00 31.65
N SER A 129 25.17 -21.77 31.83
CA SER A 129 26.09 -22.55 32.68
C SER A 129 26.45 -21.85 33.99
#